data_AF-A0A538A6Y7-F1
#
_entry.id   AF-A0A538A6Y7-F1
#
_cell.length_a   1.000
_cell.length_b   1.000
_cell.length_c   1.000
_cell.angle_alpha   90.00
_cell.angle_beta   90.00
_cell.angle_gamma   90.00
#
_symmetry.space_group_name_H-M   'P 1'
#
loop_
_entity.id
_entity.type
_entity.pdbx_description
1 polymer ?
#
loop_
_entity_poly.entity_id
_entity_poly.type
_entity_poly.pdbx_seq_one_letter_code
_entity_poly.pdbx_strand_id
1 'polypeptide(L)'
;MEYEDFKRVVREAGERRVAQGGLVPIPELRRQVPALDRRSFDDYVLALHREGVIHLLSHVEPDKLSSDVRDHCVVHPSGALLYWLRWL
;
A
#
# COMPACT_ATOMS: atom_id res chain seq x y z
N MET A 1 12.22 -3.24 9.74
CA MET A 1 11.14 -2.47 10.39
C MET A 1 10.11 -3.49 10.84
N GLU A 2 9.65 -3.39 12.09
CA GLU A 2 8.67 -4.32 12.64
C GLU A 2 7.26 -4.01 12.16
N TYR A 3 6.35 -4.99 12.28
CA TYR A 3 4.97 -4.88 11.80
C TYR A 3 4.21 -3.71 12.44
N GLU A 4 4.33 -3.51 13.75
CA GLU A 4 3.64 -2.42 14.45
C GLU A 4 4.15 -1.03 14.05
N ASP A 5 5.45 -0.89 13.78
CA ASP A 5 6.02 0.35 13.25
C ASP A 5 5.49 0.63 11.84
N PHE A 6 5.42 -0.41 10.99
CA PHE A 6 4.83 -0.30 9.67
C PHE A 6 3.36 0.13 9.74
N LYS A 7 2.55 -0.51 10.60
CA LYS A 7 1.14 -0.17 10.82
C LYS A 7 0.95 1.29 11.21
N ARG A 8 1.81 1.81 12.09
CA ARG A 8 1.84 3.24 12.46
C ARG A 8 2.17 4.15 11.28
N VAL A 9 3.18 3.80 10.47
CA VAL A 9 3.52 4.57 9.25
C VAL A 9 2.33 4.61 8.27
N VAL A 10 1.65 3.48 8.05
CA VAL A 10 0.47 3.41 7.19
C VAL A 10 -0.66 4.30 7.69
N ARG A 11 -0.93 4.27 9.01
CA ARG A 11 -1.93 5.13 9.64
C ARG A 11 -1.60 6.61 9.45
N GLU A 12 -0.39 7.02 9.79
CA GLU A 12 0.05 8.41 9.65
C GLU A 12 -0.03 8.89 8.19
N ALA A 13 0.34 8.03 7.22
CA ALA A 13 0.23 8.35 5.80
C ALA A 13 -1.23 8.57 5.38
N GLY A 14 -2.16 7.75 5.88
CA GLY A 14 -3.60 7.93 5.67
C GLY A 14 -4.13 9.21 6.30
N GLU A 15 -3.78 9.48 7.57
CA GLU A 15 -4.20 10.67 8.31
C GLU A 15 -3.73 11.97 7.64
N ARG A 16 -2.50 12.00 7.10
CA ARG A 16 -1.97 13.15 6.33
C ARG A 16 -2.73 13.41 5.04
N ARG A 17 -3.45 12.42 4.51
CA ARG A 17 -4.22 12.49 3.26
C ARG A 17 -5.73 12.49 3.47
N VAL A 18 -6.22 12.80 4.67
CA VAL A 18 -7.67 12.85 4.99
C VAL A 18 -8.45 13.73 4.01
N ALA A 19 -7.91 14.89 3.61
CA ALA A 19 -8.53 15.77 2.63
C ALA A 19 -8.70 15.14 1.23
N GLN A 20 -7.98 14.05 0.94
CA GLN A 20 -8.00 13.27 -0.30
C GLN A 20 -8.68 11.90 -0.07
N GLY A 21 -9.51 11.78 0.97
CA GLY A 21 -10.19 10.53 1.33
C GLY A 21 -9.31 9.50 2.03
N GLY A 22 -8.11 9.88 2.48
CA GLY A 22 -7.16 8.98 3.15
C GLY A 22 -6.51 7.96 2.21
N LEU A 23 -6.55 8.21 0.90
CA LEU A 23 -5.98 7.32 -0.12
C LEU A 23 -4.47 7.54 -0.24
N VAL A 24 -3.71 6.49 0.05
CA VAL A 24 -2.25 6.46 -0.03
C VAL A 24 -1.82 5.61 -1.22
N PRO A 25 -1.03 6.13 -2.17
CA PRO A 25 -0.42 5.31 -3.21
C PRO A 25 0.59 4.33 -2.59
N ILE A 26 0.40 3.04 -2.81
CA ILE A 26 1.30 1.97 -2.39
C ILE A 26 2.73 2.19 -2.91
N PRO A 27 2.94 2.60 -4.19
CA PRO A 27 4.29 2.90 -4.69
C PRO A 27 5.00 4.00 -3.91
N GLU A 28 4.27 5.03 -3.46
CA GLU A 28 4.86 6.10 -2.66
C GLU A 28 5.15 5.64 -1.23
N LEU A 29 4.21 4.92 -0.60
CA LEU A 29 4.39 4.34 0.73
C LEU A 29 5.63 3.44 0.76
N ARG A 30 5.81 2.59 -0.26
CA ARG A 30 6.97 1.71 -0.40
C ARG A 30 8.29 2.48 -0.42
N ARG A 31 8.35 3.64 -1.08
CA ARG A 31 9.55 4.50 -1.09
C ARG A 31 9.83 5.15 0.27
N GLN A 32 8.81 5.32 1.11
CA GLN A 32 8.95 5.89 2.46
C GLN A 32 9.49 4.89 3.49
N VAL A 33 9.45 3.58 3.18
CA VAL A 33 9.93 2.51 4.08
C VAL A 33 11.04 1.65 3.46
N PRO A 34 12.19 2.25 3.07
CA PRO A 34 13.26 1.52 2.37
C PRO A 34 13.91 0.41 3.21
N ALA A 35 13.69 0.40 4.53
CA ALA A 35 14.18 -0.63 5.44
C ALA A 35 13.39 -1.95 5.39
N LEU A 36 12.26 -2.01 4.67
CA LEU A 36 11.51 -3.22 4.40
C LEU A 36 11.84 -3.75 3.01
N ASP A 37 12.24 -5.02 2.94
CA ASP A 37 12.36 -5.69 1.65
C ASP A 37 10.99 -5.84 0.97
N ARG A 38 11.01 -6.22 -0.31
CA ARG A 38 9.80 -6.29 -1.12
C ARG A 38 8.73 -7.18 -0.50
N ARG A 39 9.13 -8.39 -0.13
CA ARG A 39 8.26 -9.46 0.32
C ARG A 39 7.66 -9.11 1.67
N SER A 40 8.49 -8.67 2.60
CA SER A 40 8.04 -8.25 3.94
C SER A 40 7.03 -7.11 3.86
N PHE A 41 7.25 -6.12 2.98
CA PHE A 41 6.28 -5.05 2.74
C PHE A 41 4.94 -5.59 2.22
N ASP A 42 4.96 -6.44 1.19
CA ASP A 42 3.74 -7.01 0.60
C ASP A 42 2.97 -7.85 1.63
N ASP A 43 3.69 -8.68 2.39
CA ASP A 43 3.12 -9.51 3.46
C ASP A 43 2.45 -8.65 4.55
N TYR A 44 3.07 -7.54 4.95
CA TYR A 44 2.50 -6.62 5.95
C TYR A 44 1.28 -5.87 5.43
N VAL A 45 1.30 -5.39 4.19
CA VAL A 45 0.11 -4.75 3.57
C VAL A 45 -1.05 -5.74 3.51
N LEU A 46 -0.80 -6.97 3.07
CA LEU A 46 -1.83 -8.01 3.00
C LEU A 46 -2.29 -8.46 4.40
N ALA A 47 -1.43 -8.44 5.42
CA ALA A 47 -1.82 -8.68 6.80
C ALA A 47 -2.78 -7.60 7.31
N LEU A 48 -2.44 -6.31 7.15
CA LEU A 48 -3.33 -5.20 7.55
C LEU A 48 -4.70 -5.27 6.86
N HIS A 49 -4.72 -5.68 5.59
CA HIS A 49 -5.97 -5.87 4.86
C HIS A 49 -6.81 -7.02 5.44
N ARG A 50 -6.19 -8.17 5.74
CA ARG A 50 -6.86 -9.30 6.38
C ARG A 50 -7.38 -8.98 7.78
N GLU A 51 -6.68 -8.12 8.52
CA GLU A 51 -7.12 -7.61 9.83
C GLU A 51 -8.28 -6.59 9.74
N GLY A 52 -8.64 -6.12 8.54
CA GLY A 52 -9.67 -5.10 8.37
C GLY A 52 -9.23 -3.71 8.82
N VAL A 53 -7.92 -3.45 8.89
CA VAL A 53 -7.34 -2.15 9.26
C VAL A 53 -7.26 -1.21 8.06
N ILE A 54 -7.17 -1.78 6.86
CA ILE A 54 -7.07 -1.03 5.61
C ILE A 54 -7.95 -1.65 4.52
N HIS A 55 -8.37 -0.81 3.57
CA HIS A 55 -8.83 -1.26 2.26
C HIS A 55 -7.73 -1.12 1.21
N LEU A 56 -7.64 -2.11 0.33
CA LEU A 56 -6.79 -2.07 -0.86
C LEU A 56 -7.65 -1.88 -2.10
N LEU A 57 -7.22 -1.02 -3.02
CA LEU A 57 -7.95 -0.72 -4.25
C LEU A 57 -7.01 -0.75 -5.44
N SER A 58 -7.53 -1.19 -6.59
CA SER A 58 -6.82 -1.13 -7.85
C SER A 58 -6.74 0.31 -8.39
N HIS A 59 -5.76 0.54 -9.26
CA HIS A 59 -5.76 1.73 -10.10
C HIS A 59 -6.91 1.64 -11.13
N VAL A 60 -7.55 2.76 -11.47
CA VAL A 60 -8.65 2.78 -12.46
C VAL A 60 -8.17 2.39 -13.85
N GLU A 61 -6.92 2.73 -14.18
CA GLU A 61 -6.29 2.45 -15.47
C GLU A 61 -4.90 1.84 -15.23
N PRO A 62 -4.79 0.57 -14.81
CA PRO A 62 -3.51 -0.03 -14.43
C PRO A 62 -2.54 -0.15 -15.61
N ASP A 63 -3.05 -0.27 -16.84
CA ASP A 63 -2.24 -0.39 -18.06
C ASP A 63 -1.55 0.92 -18.48
N LYS A 64 -2.02 2.06 -17.94
CA LYS A 64 -1.39 3.37 -18.17
C LYS A 64 -0.24 3.65 -17.20
N LEU A 65 -0.05 2.81 -16.18
CA LEU A 65 1.07 2.94 -15.26
C LEU A 65 2.38 2.51 -15.94
N SER A 66 3.45 3.27 -15.71
CA SER A 66 4.79 2.84 -16.15
C SER A 66 5.18 1.52 -15.51
N SER A 67 6.12 0.79 -16.11
CA SER A 67 6.73 -0.41 -15.51
C SER A 67 7.19 -0.13 -14.08
N ASP A 68 7.92 0.97 -13.89
CA ASP A 68 8.53 1.31 -12.60
C ASP A 68 7.47 1.53 -11.51
N VAL A 69 6.33 2.12 -11.85
CA VAL A 69 5.23 2.29 -10.89
C VAL A 69 4.53 0.97 -10.60
N ARG A 70 4.29 0.14 -11.62
CA ARG A 70 3.69 -1.20 -11.45
C ARG A 70 4.56 -2.10 -10.60
N ASP A 71 5.88 -2.02 -10.78
CA ASP A 71 6.84 -2.79 -10.00
C ASP A 71 6.76 -2.42 -8.53
N HIS A 72 6.36 -1.21 -8.15
CA HIS A 72 6.20 -0.85 -6.74
C HIS A 72 4.80 -1.11 -6.16
N CYS A 73 3.85 -1.57 -6.96
CA CYS A 73 2.51 -1.96 -6.50
C CYS A 73 2.51 -3.33 -5.81
N VAL A 74 1.42 -3.63 -5.09
CA VAL A 74 1.16 -4.95 -4.50
C VAL A 74 0.34 -5.76 -5.50
N VAL A 75 0.70 -7.02 -5.72
CA VAL A 75 -0.10 -7.93 -6.56
C VAL A 75 -0.88 -8.87 -5.64
N HIS A 76 -2.20 -8.81 -5.71
CA HIS A 76 -3.06 -9.75 -4.99
C HIS A 76 -2.89 -11.17 -5.54
N PRO A 77 -3.06 -12.24 -4.75
CA PRO A 77 -3.00 -13.62 -5.24
C PRO A 77 -3.93 -13.95 -6.42
N SER A 78 -5.00 -13.17 -6.62
CA SER A 78 -5.87 -13.28 -7.79
C SER A 78 -5.30 -12.68 -9.09
N GLY A 79 -4.11 -12.07 -9.03
CA GLY A 79 -3.46 -11.37 -10.15
C GLY A 79 -3.82 -9.89 -10.26
N ALA A 80 -4.66 -9.35 -9.37
CA ALA A 80 -5.04 -7.94 -9.41
C ALA A 80 -3.88 -7.03 -8.92
N LEU A 81 -3.59 -5.97 -9.69
CA LEU A 81 -2.67 -4.92 -9.28
C LEU A 81 -3.37 -3.98 -8.29
N LEU A 82 -2.87 -3.93 -7.06
CA LEU A 82 -3.34 -3.06 -5.99
C LEU A 82 -2.42 -1.84 -5.92
N TYR A 83 -3.01 -0.66 -6.05
CA TYR A 83 -2.29 0.61 -6.13
C TYR A 83 -2.57 1.50 -4.94
N TRP A 84 -3.81 1.52 -4.45
CA TRP A 84 -4.21 2.37 -3.33
C TRP A 84 -4.37 1.56 -2.06
N LEU A 85 -4.00 2.20 -0.96
CA LEU A 85 -4.33 1.80 0.40
C LEU A 85 -5.16 2.90 1.04
N ARG A 86 -6.19 2.53 1.80
CA ARG A 86 -6.97 3.45 2.64
C ARG A 86 -7.03 2.94 4.07
N TRP A 87 -6.69 3.79 5.03
CA TRP A 87 -6.87 3.50 6.46
C TRP A 87 -8.35 3.55 6.87
N LEU A 88 -8.76 2.66 7.78
CA LEU A 88 -10.13 2.52 8.31
C LEU A 88 -10.32 3.09 9.72
#